data_AF-A0A2S6VB20-F1
#
_entry.id   AF-A0A2S6VB20-F1
#
_cell.length_a   1.000
_cell.length_b   1.000
_cell.length_c   1.000
_cell.angle_alpha   90.00
_cell.angle_beta   90.00
_cell.angle_gamma   90.00
#
_symmetry.space_group_name_H-M   'P 1'
#
loop_
_entity.id
_entity.type
_entity.pdbx_description
1 polymer ?
#
loop_
_entity_poly.entity_id
_entity_poly.type
_entity_poly.pdbx_seq_one_letter_code
_entity_poly.pdbx_strand_id
1 'polypeptide(L)'
;MKSLEETMKISQTELDSKLEPNSLEGEVYIAPRNSIELQLAQMWEQVLEIQPISIIDNYFDLGGDSLRALRLFDQIEQTFGKKLSLATLIQAPTLEQLAEVIAQESESVPFTSLVPIQPSGSKPPLFCMHGNGAHVLAFQDLAQYLGTDQPFYGLQARGVDGVTTPLERIEDMAAAYIEEIRAVQPEGPYYLAGFSSGGVVAFEMARQLHAQGEKVAFVGLLDTFVPGCFKKVTVLEWFARQWRNFWRFGLKHPVKMAYRSLERKWYFVYWNVYLKLAGSLPYFWHRKYVGYSIRKAMRTYEFQPYAGKLTLFRATEVPGKGWYYYPSGMPTPDDWHTKDPEYGWGSLAEGGLETHDLPGNHSTILKEPHIRVLSQTLAACLEKARAEVNRSELNQLA
;
A
#
# COMPACT_ATOMS: atom_id res chain seq x y z
N MET A 1 67.85 -3.25 8.55
CA MET A 1 66.92 -4.39 8.31
C MET A 1 66.15 -4.87 9.55
N LYS A 2 66.35 -4.33 10.77
CA LYS A 2 65.53 -4.69 11.94
C LYS A 2 64.32 -3.77 12.24
N SER A 3 64.21 -2.58 11.63
CA SER A 3 63.10 -1.65 11.94
C SER A 3 61.93 -1.68 10.95
N LEU A 4 62.01 -2.49 9.88
CA LEU A 4 60.92 -2.67 8.90
C LEU A 4 60.07 -3.92 9.20
N GLU A 5 60.62 -4.91 9.91
CA GLU A 5 59.87 -6.11 10.33
C GLU A 5 58.98 -5.86 11.56
N GLU A 6 59.35 -4.91 12.44
CA GLU A 6 58.51 -4.50 13.59
C GLU A 6 57.31 -3.66 13.17
N THR A 7 57.44 -2.82 12.14
CA THR A 7 56.32 -1.99 11.64
C THR A 7 55.29 -2.82 10.85
N MET A 8 55.69 -3.94 10.24
CA MET A 8 54.75 -4.87 9.57
C MET A 8 54.05 -5.85 10.50
N LYS A 9 54.58 -6.11 11.71
CA LYS A 9 53.89 -6.96 12.70
C LYS A 9 52.79 -6.21 13.47
N ILE A 10 52.93 -4.89 13.60
CA ILE A 10 51.93 -4.07 14.32
C ILE A 10 50.65 -3.89 13.48
N SER A 11 50.72 -3.90 12.14
CA SER A 11 49.54 -3.76 11.29
C SER A 11 48.69 -5.02 11.14
N GLN A 12 49.26 -6.22 11.32
CA GLN A 12 48.50 -7.47 11.19
C GLN A 12 47.65 -7.76 12.44
N THR A 13 48.16 -7.39 13.62
CA THR A 13 47.48 -7.61 14.91
C THR A 13 46.34 -6.61 15.15
N GLU A 14 46.39 -5.41 14.53
CA GLU A 14 45.29 -4.45 14.53
C GLU A 14 44.20 -4.76 13.48
N LEU A 15 44.51 -5.54 12.43
CA LEU A 15 43.52 -6.00 11.45
C LEU A 15 42.72 -7.23 11.92
N ASP A 16 43.25 -8.03 12.85
CA ASP A 16 42.60 -9.24 13.36
C ASP A 16 41.72 -9.01 14.61
N SER A 17 41.48 -7.74 15.02
CA SER A 17 40.71 -7.40 16.23
C SER A 17 39.31 -6.80 15.98
N LYS A 18 38.75 -6.95 14.77
CA LYS A 18 37.40 -6.43 14.43
C LYS A 18 36.38 -7.47 13.97
N LEU A 19 36.59 -8.73 14.34
CA LEU A 19 35.58 -9.78 14.17
C LEU A 19 35.28 -10.44 15.51
N GLU A 20 34.68 -9.67 16.43
CA GLU A 20 33.89 -10.30 17.49
C GLU A 20 32.47 -10.53 16.96
N PRO A 21 31.97 -11.77 16.98
CA PRO A 21 30.59 -12.05 16.62
C PRO A 21 29.70 -11.50 17.73
N ASN A 22 29.01 -10.39 17.45
CA ASN A 22 27.92 -9.95 18.30
C ASN A 22 26.68 -10.81 17.98
N SER A 23 26.71 -12.08 18.37
CA SER A 23 25.62 -13.03 18.15
C SER A 23 24.71 -13.09 19.39
N LEU A 24 23.75 -12.18 19.45
CA LEU A 24 22.51 -12.43 20.17
C LEU A 24 21.59 -13.14 19.17
N GLU A 25 21.38 -14.44 19.36
CA GLU A 25 20.47 -15.34 18.61
C GLU A 25 20.80 -15.58 17.12
N GLY A 26 21.83 -16.38 16.86
CA GLY A 26 21.80 -17.53 15.94
C GLY A 26 21.13 -17.47 14.56
N GLU A 27 21.07 -16.34 13.86
CA GLU A 27 20.77 -16.36 12.42
C GLU A 27 22.01 -16.85 11.64
N VAL A 28 21.87 -18.01 10.99
CA VAL A 28 22.93 -18.61 10.18
C VAL A 28 23.13 -17.77 8.93
N TYR A 29 24.22 -17.00 8.87
CA TYR A 29 24.59 -16.27 7.67
C TYR A 29 24.99 -17.23 6.54
N ILE A 30 24.27 -17.15 5.43
CA ILE A 30 24.58 -17.81 4.14
C ILE A 30 24.89 -16.75 3.09
N ALA A 31 26.09 -16.80 2.52
CA ALA A 31 26.59 -15.85 1.53
C ALA A 31 25.95 -16.07 0.13
N PRO A 32 25.90 -15.02 -0.72
CA PRO A 32 25.50 -15.14 -2.12
C PRO A 32 26.30 -16.19 -2.89
N ARG A 33 25.59 -17.01 -3.68
CA ARG A 33 26.16 -18.19 -4.38
C ARG A 33 26.34 -17.96 -5.88
N ASN A 34 25.62 -16.99 -6.44
CA ASN A 34 25.67 -16.65 -7.86
C ASN A 34 25.66 -15.12 -8.08
N SER A 35 25.84 -14.69 -9.34
CA SER A 35 25.94 -13.28 -9.70
C SER A 35 24.64 -12.49 -9.51
N ILE A 36 23.47 -13.14 -9.58
CA ILE A 36 22.18 -12.50 -9.34
C ILE A 36 22.03 -12.23 -7.85
N GLU A 37 22.24 -13.25 -7.01
CA GLU A 37 22.21 -13.11 -5.55
C GLU A 37 23.21 -12.06 -5.07
N LEU A 38 24.42 -12.01 -5.63
CA LEU A 38 25.44 -11.02 -5.23
C LEU A 38 25.00 -9.59 -5.54
N GLN A 39 24.50 -9.35 -6.74
CA GLN A 39 24.01 -8.02 -7.14
C GLN A 39 22.76 -7.64 -6.34
N LEU A 40 21.86 -8.59 -6.10
CA LEU A 40 20.65 -8.36 -5.32
C LEU A 40 20.97 -8.07 -3.84
N ALA A 41 21.93 -8.77 -3.25
CA ALA A 41 22.43 -8.49 -1.89
C ALA A 41 22.94 -7.06 -1.78
N GLN A 42 23.78 -6.61 -2.71
CA GLN A 42 24.29 -5.24 -2.73
C GLN A 42 23.16 -4.19 -2.81
N MET A 43 22.13 -4.46 -3.62
CA MET A 43 20.96 -3.57 -3.70
C MET A 43 20.17 -3.56 -2.39
N TRP A 44 19.95 -4.72 -1.75
CA TRP A 44 19.27 -4.82 -0.46
C TRP A 44 20.06 -4.09 0.63
N GLU A 45 21.36 -4.33 0.72
CA GLU A 45 22.24 -3.70 1.72
C GLU A 45 22.22 -2.17 1.58
N GLN A 46 22.25 -1.66 0.34
CA GLN A 46 22.16 -0.23 0.07
C GLN A 46 20.79 0.37 0.45
N VAL A 47 19.70 -0.34 0.17
CA VAL A 47 18.33 0.17 0.35
C VAL A 47 17.87 0.04 1.81
N LEU A 48 18.26 -1.03 2.48
CA LEU A 48 17.93 -1.31 3.88
C LEU A 48 18.94 -0.68 4.85
N GLU A 49 20.13 -0.32 4.37
CA GLU A 49 21.24 0.20 5.19
C GLU A 49 21.71 -0.82 6.25
N ILE A 50 21.64 -2.11 5.92
CA ILE A 50 22.03 -3.26 6.76
C ILE A 50 23.09 -4.06 6.01
N GLN A 51 24.13 -4.52 6.70
CA GLN A 51 25.17 -5.39 6.14
C GLN A 51 25.83 -6.24 7.24
N PRO A 52 26.18 -7.51 6.97
CA PRO A 52 25.90 -8.24 5.73
C PRO A 52 24.45 -8.76 5.67
N ILE A 53 23.92 -9.00 4.47
CA ILE A 53 22.61 -9.67 4.27
C ILE A 53 22.82 -11.10 3.77
N SER A 54 22.17 -12.07 4.43
CA SER A 54 22.14 -13.47 4.00
C SER A 54 21.12 -13.70 2.89
N ILE A 55 21.36 -14.71 2.05
CA ILE A 55 20.39 -15.10 1.02
C ILE A 55 19.04 -15.57 1.58
N ILE A 56 19.01 -16.05 2.83
CA ILE A 56 17.79 -16.51 3.50
C ILE A 56 17.06 -15.40 4.28
N ASP A 57 17.63 -14.20 4.35
CA ASP A 57 17.02 -13.10 5.09
C ASP A 57 15.74 -12.65 4.40
N ASN A 58 14.71 -12.42 5.21
CA ASN A 58 13.42 -11.93 4.76
C ASN A 58 13.41 -10.40 4.71
N TYR A 59 12.96 -9.84 3.59
CA TYR A 59 12.88 -8.40 3.36
C TYR A 59 12.15 -7.64 4.47
N PHE A 60 11.04 -8.19 4.97
CA PHE A 60 10.20 -7.53 5.97
C PHE A 60 10.78 -7.65 7.37
N ASP A 61 11.39 -8.79 7.71
CA ASP A 61 12.02 -9.01 9.01
C ASP A 61 13.24 -8.09 9.20
N LEU A 62 13.92 -7.74 8.12
CA LEU A 62 14.97 -6.72 8.07
C LEU A 62 14.44 -5.26 8.16
N GLY A 63 13.14 -5.05 8.39
CA GLY A 63 12.53 -3.72 8.46
C GLY A 63 12.28 -3.06 7.09
N GLY A 64 12.27 -3.86 6.02
CA GLY A 64 11.90 -3.41 4.69
C GLY A 64 10.48 -2.86 4.63
N ASP A 65 10.29 -1.78 3.88
CA ASP A 65 8.98 -1.16 3.70
C ASP A 65 8.69 -0.86 2.23
N SER A 66 7.43 -0.53 1.94
CA SER A 66 7.01 -0.23 0.57
C SER A 66 7.82 0.89 -0.10
N LEU A 67 8.36 1.87 0.62
CA LEU A 67 9.13 2.96 0.01
C LEU A 67 10.52 2.50 -0.41
N ARG A 68 11.16 1.67 0.42
CA ARG A 68 12.43 1.01 0.13
C ARG A 68 12.26 0.01 -1.00
N ALA A 69 11.19 -0.79 -0.99
CA ALA A 69 10.88 -1.75 -2.05
C ALA A 69 10.75 -1.07 -3.42
N LEU A 70 10.17 0.14 -3.47
CA LEU A 70 10.11 0.90 -4.72
C LEU A 70 11.48 1.24 -5.30
N ARG A 71 12.47 1.57 -4.46
CA ARG A 71 13.83 1.87 -4.90
C ARG A 71 14.53 0.60 -5.35
N LEU A 72 14.35 -0.49 -4.59
CA LEU A 72 14.89 -1.80 -4.92
C LEU A 72 14.39 -2.29 -6.29
N PHE A 73 13.08 -2.19 -6.56
CA PHE A 73 12.50 -2.67 -7.82
C PHE A 73 12.89 -1.80 -9.02
N ASP A 74 13.10 -0.50 -8.82
CA ASP A 74 13.66 0.39 -9.84
C ASP A 74 15.10 -0.01 -10.21
N GLN A 75 15.92 -0.40 -9.21
CA GLN A 75 17.28 -0.93 -9.45
C GLN A 75 17.24 -2.30 -10.12
N ILE A 76 16.33 -3.19 -9.72
CA ILE A 76 16.15 -4.51 -10.36
C ILE A 76 15.80 -4.35 -11.85
N GLU A 77 14.91 -3.43 -12.21
CA GLU A 77 14.59 -3.16 -13.62
C GLU A 77 15.83 -2.64 -14.37
N GLN A 78 16.59 -1.71 -13.78
CA GLN A 78 17.77 -1.12 -14.43
C GLN A 78 18.91 -2.13 -14.63
N THR A 79 19.11 -3.04 -13.68
CA THR A 79 20.21 -4.01 -13.71
C THR A 79 19.85 -5.28 -14.46
N PHE A 80 18.63 -5.81 -14.28
CA PHE A 80 18.23 -7.10 -14.84
C PHE A 80 17.20 -6.99 -15.98
N GLY A 81 16.66 -5.79 -16.26
CA GLY A 81 15.64 -5.59 -17.28
C GLY A 81 14.27 -6.19 -16.93
N LYS A 82 14.07 -6.63 -15.68
CA LYS A 82 12.85 -7.31 -15.23
C LYS A 82 11.85 -6.31 -14.64
N LYS A 83 10.64 -6.28 -15.19
CA LYS A 83 9.51 -5.50 -14.65
C LYS A 83 8.66 -6.39 -13.75
N LEU A 84 8.88 -6.27 -12.44
CA LEU A 84 8.20 -7.07 -11.43
C LEU A 84 7.21 -6.19 -10.63
N SER A 85 6.09 -6.78 -10.21
CA SER A 85 5.23 -6.13 -9.21
C SER A 85 5.90 -6.19 -7.84
N LEU A 86 5.75 -5.15 -7.02
CA LEU A 86 6.21 -5.20 -5.62
C LEU A 86 5.61 -6.38 -4.86
N ALA A 87 4.42 -6.85 -5.24
CA ALA A 87 3.79 -8.03 -4.64
C ALA A 87 4.65 -9.29 -4.78
N THR A 88 5.63 -9.32 -5.70
CA THR A 88 6.64 -10.38 -5.77
C THR A 88 7.38 -10.52 -4.43
N LEU A 89 7.63 -9.44 -3.67
CA LEU A 89 8.23 -9.55 -2.32
C LEU A 89 7.33 -10.27 -1.31
N ILE A 90 6.02 -10.36 -1.53
CA ILE A 90 5.13 -11.12 -0.65
C ILE A 90 5.23 -12.62 -0.97
N GLN A 91 5.37 -12.96 -2.26
CA GLN A 91 5.45 -14.34 -2.73
C GLN A 91 6.87 -14.93 -2.63
N ALA A 92 7.88 -14.07 -2.77
CA ALA A 92 9.31 -14.37 -2.70
C ALA A 92 10.00 -13.38 -1.75
N PRO A 93 9.74 -13.48 -0.43
CA PRO A 93 10.21 -12.51 0.57
C PRO A 93 11.69 -12.60 0.90
N THR A 94 12.35 -13.72 0.62
CA THR A 94 13.79 -13.88 0.85
C THR A 94 14.61 -13.47 -0.37
N LEU A 95 15.86 -13.10 -0.14
CA LEU A 95 16.77 -12.72 -1.22
C LEU A 95 16.95 -13.86 -2.23
N GLU A 96 17.12 -15.10 -1.76
CA GLU A 96 17.20 -16.31 -2.60
C GLU A 96 15.96 -16.46 -3.49
N GLN A 97 14.76 -16.43 -2.90
CA GLN A 97 13.52 -16.60 -3.66
C GLN A 97 13.33 -15.47 -4.68
N LEU A 98 13.66 -14.22 -4.32
CA LEU A 98 13.56 -13.10 -5.27
C LEU A 98 14.60 -13.24 -6.40
N ALA A 99 15.80 -13.72 -6.11
CA ALA A 99 16.83 -14.01 -7.11
C ALA A 99 16.36 -15.11 -8.08
N GLU A 100 15.67 -16.14 -7.60
CA GLU A 100 15.06 -17.16 -8.45
C GLU A 100 14.02 -16.58 -9.41
N VAL A 101 13.13 -15.71 -8.91
CA VAL A 101 12.13 -15.02 -9.75
C VAL A 101 12.81 -14.15 -10.83
N ILE A 102 13.92 -13.48 -10.49
CA ILE A 102 14.70 -12.68 -11.45
C ILE A 102 15.38 -13.59 -12.49
N ALA A 103 15.89 -14.74 -12.07
CA ALA A 103 16.61 -15.69 -12.91
C ALA A 103 15.71 -16.40 -13.94
N GLN A 104 14.42 -16.59 -13.63
CA GLN A 104 13.48 -17.25 -14.54
C GLN A 104 13.32 -16.46 -15.86
N GLU A 105 13.61 -17.11 -16.98
CA GLU A 105 13.21 -16.66 -18.32
C GLU A 105 11.69 -16.84 -18.42
N SER A 106 10.97 -15.75 -18.68
CA SER A 106 9.54 -15.63 -18.47
C SER A 106 8.71 -16.63 -19.28
N GLU A 107 8.03 -17.56 -18.61
CA GLU A 107 6.62 -17.79 -18.93
C GLU A 107 5.84 -16.66 -18.24
N SER A 108 5.16 -15.82 -19.03
CA SER A 108 4.41 -14.68 -18.49
C SER A 108 3.25 -15.21 -17.65
N VAL A 109 3.43 -15.33 -16.33
CA VAL A 109 2.29 -15.54 -15.43
C VAL A 109 1.34 -14.36 -15.63
N PRO A 110 0.06 -14.60 -15.97
CA PRO A 110 -0.91 -13.52 -16.16
C PRO A 110 -0.96 -12.64 -14.92
N PHE A 111 -0.89 -11.32 -15.12
CA PHE A 111 -1.05 -10.38 -14.03
C PHE A 111 -2.43 -10.55 -13.38
N THR A 112 -2.43 -10.62 -12.05
CA THR A 112 -3.63 -10.57 -11.20
C THR A 112 -3.51 -9.42 -10.22
N SER A 113 -4.62 -8.72 -10.01
CA SER A 113 -4.76 -7.76 -8.93
C SER A 113 -4.84 -8.47 -7.57
N LEU A 114 -5.36 -9.69 -7.51
CA LEU A 114 -5.50 -10.47 -6.29
C LEU A 114 -4.17 -11.12 -5.86
N VAL A 115 -3.63 -10.64 -4.76
CA VAL A 115 -2.39 -11.13 -4.15
C VAL A 115 -2.73 -11.95 -2.91
N PRO A 116 -2.41 -13.26 -2.87
CA PRO A 116 -2.54 -14.07 -1.67
C PRO A 116 -1.45 -13.69 -0.67
N ILE A 117 -1.79 -12.87 0.34
CA ILE A 117 -0.82 -12.46 1.38
C ILE A 117 -0.74 -13.53 2.45
N GLN A 118 -1.89 -14.02 2.89
CA GLN A 118 -2.02 -15.13 3.83
C GLN A 118 -3.25 -15.96 3.43
N PRO A 119 -3.15 -16.87 2.45
CA PRO A 119 -4.32 -17.54 1.87
C PRO A 119 -4.91 -18.65 2.76
N SER A 120 -4.15 -19.10 3.77
CA SER A 120 -4.56 -20.19 4.67
C SER A 120 -5.40 -19.68 5.85
N GLY A 121 -6.21 -20.56 6.41
CA GLY A 121 -7.05 -20.30 7.59
C GLY A 121 -8.46 -20.86 7.41
N SER A 122 -9.22 -20.91 8.51
CA SER A 122 -10.60 -21.42 8.51
C SER A 122 -11.65 -20.31 8.47
N LYS A 123 -11.28 -19.07 8.78
CA LYS A 123 -12.20 -17.92 8.74
C LYS A 123 -12.53 -17.51 7.30
N PRO A 124 -13.63 -16.78 7.06
CA PRO A 124 -13.92 -16.19 5.75
C PRO A 124 -12.78 -15.24 5.32
N PRO A 125 -12.35 -15.28 4.05
CA PRO A 125 -11.30 -14.40 3.54
C PRO A 125 -11.64 -12.91 3.66
N LEU A 126 -10.65 -12.11 4.08
CA LEU A 126 -10.72 -10.66 4.00
C LEU A 126 -10.02 -10.20 2.70
N PHE A 127 -10.77 -9.53 1.83
CA PHE A 127 -10.25 -8.91 0.61
C PHE A 127 -10.00 -7.41 0.86
N CYS A 128 -8.73 -6.98 0.79
CA CYS A 128 -8.32 -5.62 1.14
C CYS A 128 -7.77 -4.85 -0.07
N MET A 129 -8.44 -3.76 -0.45
CA MET A 129 -8.17 -2.99 -1.65
C MET A 129 -7.07 -1.94 -1.43
N HIS A 130 -6.16 -1.85 -2.41
CA HIS A 130 -5.05 -0.91 -2.41
C HIS A 130 -5.48 0.55 -2.19
N GLY A 131 -4.61 1.32 -1.53
CA GLY A 131 -4.72 2.77 -1.53
C GLY A 131 -4.17 3.40 -2.80
N ASN A 132 -4.03 4.72 -2.78
CA ASN A 132 -3.51 5.49 -3.90
C ASN A 132 -2.04 5.15 -4.24
N GLY A 133 -1.34 4.43 -3.35
CA GLY A 133 -0.01 3.87 -3.59
C GLY A 133 0.02 2.68 -4.56
N ALA A 134 -1.16 2.15 -4.93
CA ALA A 134 -1.40 1.08 -5.90
C ALA A 134 -0.92 -0.33 -5.51
N HIS A 135 -0.10 -0.49 -4.48
CA HIS A 135 0.42 -1.79 -4.03
C HIS A 135 -0.19 -2.22 -2.69
N VAL A 136 0.00 -3.49 -2.35
CA VAL A 136 -0.57 -4.15 -1.16
C VAL A 136 0.46 -4.45 -0.06
N LEU A 137 1.72 -4.04 -0.22
CA LEU A 137 2.79 -4.33 0.76
C LEU A 137 2.49 -3.79 2.15
N ALA A 138 1.76 -2.68 2.25
CA ALA A 138 1.35 -2.11 3.53
C ALA A 138 0.33 -2.98 4.30
N PHE A 139 -0.16 -4.07 3.69
CA PHE A 139 -1.09 -5.01 4.31
C PHE A 139 -0.41 -6.27 4.85
N GLN A 140 0.90 -6.47 4.63
CA GLN A 140 1.61 -7.63 5.16
C GLN A 140 1.54 -7.65 6.70
N ASP A 141 1.95 -6.56 7.35
CA ASP A 141 1.85 -6.42 8.81
C ASP A 141 0.42 -6.61 9.31
N LEU A 142 -0.56 -6.05 8.57
CA LEU A 142 -1.97 -6.13 8.93
C LEU A 142 -2.46 -7.58 8.91
N ALA A 143 -2.12 -8.35 7.86
CA ALA A 143 -2.46 -9.76 7.75
C ALA A 143 -1.84 -10.57 8.90
N GLN A 144 -0.56 -10.33 9.21
CA GLN A 144 0.13 -11.00 10.30
C GLN A 144 -0.55 -10.75 11.65
N TYR A 145 -0.94 -9.50 11.94
CA TYR A 145 -1.62 -9.17 13.20
C TYR A 145 -3.04 -9.72 13.33
N LEU A 146 -3.73 -9.98 12.21
CA LEU A 146 -5.05 -10.62 12.24
C LEU A 146 -4.96 -12.12 12.59
N GLY A 147 -3.75 -12.69 12.58
CA GLY A 147 -3.46 -14.08 12.92
C GLY A 147 -3.62 -15.03 11.74
N THR A 148 -2.92 -16.17 11.81
CA THR A 148 -2.79 -17.14 10.71
C THR A 148 -4.07 -17.87 10.31
N ASP A 149 -5.11 -17.80 11.15
CA ASP A 149 -6.42 -18.40 10.89
C ASP A 149 -7.37 -17.48 10.10
N GLN A 150 -6.96 -16.23 9.81
CA GLN A 150 -7.71 -15.27 9.02
C GLN A 150 -7.13 -15.21 7.59
N PRO A 151 -7.74 -15.85 6.58
CA PRO A 151 -7.27 -15.68 5.21
C PRO A 151 -7.34 -14.21 4.79
N PHE A 152 -6.27 -13.73 4.17
CA PHE A 152 -6.09 -12.34 3.79
C PHE A 152 -5.54 -12.22 2.37
N TYR A 153 -6.26 -11.47 1.55
CA TYR A 153 -5.91 -11.19 0.17
C TYR A 153 -5.85 -9.69 -0.06
N GLY A 154 -4.77 -9.21 -0.66
CA GLY A 154 -4.64 -7.83 -1.08
C GLY A 154 -5.02 -7.67 -2.54
N LEU A 155 -5.80 -6.64 -2.89
CA LEU A 155 -6.05 -6.27 -4.28
C LEU A 155 -5.13 -5.10 -4.67
N GLN A 156 -4.09 -5.38 -5.44
CA GLN A 156 -3.18 -4.38 -6.01
C GLN A 156 -3.81 -3.76 -7.27
N ALA A 157 -3.43 -2.52 -7.58
CA ALA A 157 -4.03 -1.82 -8.71
C ALA A 157 -3.64 -2.47 -10.04
N ARG A 158 -4.59 -2.60 -10.95
CA ARG A 158 -4.29 -3.04 -12.30
C ARG A 158 -3.23 -2.14 -12.95
N GLY A 159 -2.22 -2.78 -13.54
CA GLY A 159 -1.10 -2.10 -14.16
C GLY A 159 0.07 -1.81 -13.22
N VAL A 160 0.15 -2.32 -12.00
CA VAL A 160 1.40 -2.18 -11.22
C VAL A 160 2.57 -3.02 -11.75
N ASP A 161 2.30 -3.94 -12.67
CA ASP A 161 3.25 -4.82 -13.36
C ASP A 161 4.12 -4.13 -14.43
N GLY A 162 3.87 -2.86 -14.75
CA GLY A 162 4.61 -2.20 -15.84
C GLY A 162 4.05 -2.44 -17.24
N VAL A 163 3.04 -3.31 -17.37
CA VAL A 163 2.60 -3.85 -18.67
C VAL A 163 1.11 -3.64 -18.85
N THR A 164 0.30 -4.02 -17.86
CA THR A 164 -1.15 -3.98 -17.97
C THR A 164 -1.67 -2.54 -17.91
N THR A 165 -2.66 -2.22 -18.74
CA THR A 165 -3.30 -0.89 -18.71
C THR A 165 -4.15 -0.72 -17.43
N PRO A 166 -3.93 0.35 -16.64
CA PRO A 166 -4.75 0.69 -15.49
C PRO A 166 -6.17 1.07 -15.87
N LEU A 167 -7.10 0.87 -14.94
CA LEU A 167 -8.49 1.30 -15.06
C LEU A 167 -8.65 2.76 -14.59
N GLU A 168 -9.62 3.47 -15.14
CA GLU A 168 -9.83 4.91 -14.86
C GLU A 168 -11.22 5.23 -14.29
N ARG A 169 -12.01 4.20 -13.99
CA ARG A 169 -13.34 4.29 -13.34
C ARG A 169 -13.36 3.36 -12.13
N ILE A 170 -14.00 3.79 -11.04
CA ILE A 170 -14.08 2.98 -9.81
C ILE A 170 -14.98 1.77 -10.04
N GLU A 171 -16.03 1.94 -10.83
CA GLU A 171 -16.99 0.91 -11.20
C GLU A 171 -16.31 -0.22 -11.99
N ASP A 172 -15.44 0.12 -12.94
CA ASP A 172 -14.67 -0.85 -13.72
C ASP A 172 -13.63 -1.57 -12.85
N MET A 173 -12.98 -0.85 -11.92
CA MET A 173 -12.06 -1.46 -10.96
C MET A 173 -12.78 -2.46 -10.06
N ALA A 174 -13.92 -2.06 -9.49
CA ALA A 174 -14.72 -2.91 -8.63
C ALA A 174 -15.21 -4.16 -9.36
N ALA A 175 -15.71 -4.02 -10.59
CA ALA A 175 -16.15 -5.15 -11.40
C ALA A 175 -14.99 -6.13 -11.67
N ALA A 176 -13.83 -5.62 -12.09
CA ALA A 176 -12.65 -6.46 -12.32
C ALA A 176 -12.20 -7.19 -11.04
N TYR A 177 -12.21 -6.51 -9.89
CA TYR A 177 -11.81 -7.11 -8.62
C TYR A 177 -12.83 -8.13 -8.12
N ILE A 178 -14.13 -7.92 -8.35
CA ILE A 178 -15.18 -8.91 -8.05
C ILE A 178 -14.92 -10.22 -8.80
N GLU A 179 -14.60 -10.14 -10.09
CA GLU A 179 -14.30 -11.33 -10.89
C GLU A 179 -13.07 -12.09 -10.36
N GLU A 180 -12.04 -11.38 -9.91
CA GLU A 180 -10.85 -12.01 -9.33
C GLU A 180 -11.12 -12.66 -7.97
N ILE A 181 -11.86 -12.00 -7.05
CA ILE A 181 -12.17 -12.60 -5.74
C ILE A 181 -13.09 -13.81 -5.86
N ARG A 182 -13.93 -13.88 -6.90
CA ARG A 182 -14.80 -15.02 -7.19
C ARG A 182 -14.05 -16.30 -7.52
N ALA A 183 -12.83 -16.19 -8.03
CA ALA A 183 -11.96 -17.34 -8.23
C ALA A 183 -11.54 -18.01 -6.91
N VAL A 184 -11.54 -17.25 -5.81
CA VAL A 184 -11.24 -17.74 -4.45
C VAL A 184 -12.52 -18.06 -3.67
N GLN A 185 -13.51 -17.18 -3.74
CA GLN A 185 -14.78 -17.29 -3.04
C GLN A 185 -15.93 -16.98 -4.01
N PRO A 186 -16.54 -18.00 -4.64
CA PRO A 186 -17.56 -17.83 -5.68
C PRO A 186 -18.82 -17.10 -5.21
N GLU A 187 -19.21 -17.29 -3.94
CA GLU A 187 -20.44 -16.75 -3.36
C GLU A 187 -20.17 -16.08 -2.00
N GLY A 188 -21.02 -15.12 -1.62
CA GLY A 188 -20.97 -14.49 -0.32
C GLY A 188 -21.22 -15.45 0.86
N PRO A 189 -21.09 -14.98 2.11
CA PRO A 189 -20.89 -13.59 2.50
C PRO A 189 -19.46 -13.07 2.25
N TYR A 190 -19.35 -11.90 1.60
CA TYR A 190 -18.07 -11.24 1.35
C TYR A 190 -17.64 -10.33 2.52
N TYR A 191 -16.33 -10.32 2.79
CA TYR A 191 -15.67 -9.43 3.73
C TYR A 191 -14.69 -8.54 2.97
N LEU A 192 -15.03 -7.26 2.85
CA LEU A 192 -14.31 -6.29 2.06
C LEU A 192 -13.71 -5.21 2.96
N ALA A 193 -12.49 -4.80 2.69
CA ALA A 193 -11.90 -3.62 3.31
C ALA A 193 -11.08 -2.83 2.28
N GLY A 194 -10.80 -1.57 2.57
CA GLY A 194 -9.92 -0.80 1.71
C GLY A 194 -9.31 0.38 2.42
N PHE A 195 -8.05 0.66 2.07
CA PHE A 195 -7.31 1.79 2.61
C PHE A 195 -7.38 3.00 1.70
N SER A 196 -7.70 4.18 2.24
CA SER A 196 -7.74 5.42 1.46
C SER A 196 -8.65 5.28 0.23
N SER A 197 -8.18 5.57 -0.99
CA SER A 197 -8.96 5.33 -2.22
C SER A 197 -9.50 3.90 -2.35
N GLY A 198 -8.83 2.90 -1.76
CA GLY A 198 -9.27 1.51 -1.76
C GLY A 198 -10.59 1.31 -1.01
N GLY A 199 -10.89 2.13 0.00
CA GLY A 199 -12.18 2.05 0.70
C GLY A 199 -13.36 2.45 -0.18
N VAL A 200 -13.15 3.37 -1.14
CA VAL A 200 -14.17 3.72 -2.14
C VAL A 200 -14.36 2.59 -3.15
N VAL A 201 -13.29 1.89 -3.54
CA VAL A 201 -13.41 0.66 -4.35
C VAL A 201 -14.14 -0.43 -3.56
N ALA A 202 -13.84 -0.61 -2.28
CA ALA A 202 -14.54 -1.56 -1.40
C ALA A 202 -16.05 -1.29 -1.32
N PHE A 203 -16.40 -0.02 -1.17
CA PHE A 203 -17.77 0.44 -1.17
C PHE A 203 -18.48 0.15 -2.49
N GLU A 204 -17.84 0.46 -3.63
CA GLU A 204 -18.42 0.17 -4.94
C GLU A 204 -18.55 -1.34 -5.20
N MET A 205 -17.55 -2.13 -4.80
CA MET A 205 -17.64 -3.60 -4.87
C MET A 205 -18.83 -4.11 -4.06
N ALA A 206 -19.03 -3.59 -2.84
CA ALA A 206 -20.16 -3.97 -2.00
C ALA A 206 -21.51 -3.62 -2.64
N ARG A 207 -21.61 -2.46 -3.30
CA ARG A 207 -22.81 -2.06 -4.05
C ARG A 207 -23.09 -2.99 -5.22
N GLN A 208 -22.08 -3.29 -6.05
CA GLN A 208 -22.24 -4.15 -7.21
C GLN A 208 -22.60 -5.58 -6.81
N LEU A 209 -21.93 -6.14 -5.78
CA LEU A 209 -22.27 -7.44 -5.22
C LEU A 209 -23.70 -7.47 -4.68
N HIS A 210 -24.10 -6.46 -3.91
CA HIS A 210 -25.47 -6.36 -3.41
C HIS A 210 -26.52 -6.27 -4.53
N ALA A 211 -26.24 -5.50 -5.59
CA ALA A 211 -27.10 -5.41 -6.77
C ALA A 211 -27.20 -6.75 -7.54
N GLN A 212 -26.20 -7.62 -7.41
CA GLN A 212 -26.19 -8.98 -7.96
C GLN A 212 -26.84 -10.00 -7.01
N GLY A 213 -27.36 -9.57 -5.84
CA GLY A 213 -28.00 -10.45 -4.86
C GLY A 213 -27.04 -11.12 -3.87
N GLU A 214 -25.75 -10.79 -3.93
CA GLU A 214 -24.74 -11.35 -3.02
C GLU A 214 -24.81 -10.73 -1.63
N LYS A 215 -24.51 -11.55 -0.61
CA LYS A 215 -24.40 -11.09 0.78
C LYS A 215 -23.02 -10.47 0.98
N VAL A 216 -22.97 -9.27 1.55
CA VAL A 216 -21.73 -8.61 2.00
C VAL A 216 -21.84 -8.42 3.50
N ALA A 217 -21.06 -9.19 4.25
CA ALA A 217 -21.13 -9.20 5.71
C ALA A 217 -20.34 -8.06 6.36
N PHE A 218 -19.29 -7.57 5.68
CA PHE A 218 -18.44 -6.52 6.22
C PHE A 218 -17.87 -5.63 5.13
N VAL A 219 -17.92 -4.32 5.36
CA VAL A 219 -17.24 -3.30 4.55
C VAL A 219 -16.44 -2.38 5.48
N GLY A 220 -15.12 -2.53 5.47
CA GLY A 220 -14.17 -1.74 6.26
C GLY A 220 -13.56 -0.58 5.48
N LEU A 221 -13.73 0.64 5.98
CA LEU A 221 -13.17 1.87 5.40
C LEU A 221 -11.98 2.32 6.25
N LEU A 222 -10.75 2.01 5.81
CA LEU A 222 -9.54 2.34 6.56
C LEU A 222 -9.07 3.76 6.18
N ASP A 223 -9.34 4.72 7.07
CA ASP A 223 -9.10 6.17 6.94
C ASP A 223 -9.49 6.71 5.55
N THR A 224 -10.71 6.35 5.12
CA THR A 224 -11.23 6.66 3.78
C THR A 224 -12.22 7.82 3.85
N PHE A 225 -12.02 8.80 2.98
CA PHE A 225 -12.83 10.02 2.91
C PHE A 225 -13.68 10.06 1.63
N VAL A 226 -14.91 10.53 1.75
CA VAL A 226 -15.69 10.95 0.59
C VAL A 226 -15.18 12.33 0.12
N PRO A 227 -14.88 12.51 -1.18
CA PRO A 227 -14.54 13.83 -1.72
C PRO A 227 -15.59 14.87 -1.35
N GLY A 228 -15.17 15.95 -0.68
CA GLY A 228 -16.06 17.03 -0.23
C GLY A 228 -16.44 16.99 1.25
N CYS A 229 -15.97 16.00 2.02
CA CYS A 229 -16.16 15.95 3.49
C CYS A 229 -15.44 17.05 4.28
N PHE A 230 -14.58 17.85 3.63
CA PHE A 230 -13.94 19.02 4.24
C PHE A 230 -14.67 20.28 3.80
N LYS A 231 -14.70 21.29 4.68
CA LYS A 231 -15.25 22.61 4.34
C LYS A 231 -14.55 23.18 3.10
N LYS A 232 -15.33 23.60 2.11
CA LYS A 232 -14.78 24.28 0.92
C LYS A 232 -14.09 25.58 1.34
N VAL A 233 -12.84 25.72 0.92
CA VAL A 233 -12.03 26.91 1.16
C VAL A 233 -12.37 27.96 0.10
N THR A 234 -12.69 29.17 0.53
CA THR A 234 -12.92 30.31 -0.36
C THR A 234 -11.63 30.76 -1.03
N VAL A 235 -11.73 31.53 -2.13
CA VAL A 235 -10.55 32.09 -2.81
C VAL A 235 -9.70 32.94 -1.85
N LEU A 236 -10.34 33.74 -0.98
CA LEU A 236 -9.65 34.58 -0.01
C LEU A 236 -8.90 33.76 1.05
N GLU A 237 -9.55 32.74 1.62
CA GLU A 237 -8.92 31.83 2.57
C GLU A 237 -7.77 31.05 1.93
N TRP A 238 -7.90 30.68 0.64
CA TRP A 238 -6.82 30.05 -0.11
C TRP A 238 -5.60 30.95 -0.23
N PHE A 239 -5.77 32.24 -0.59
CA PHE A 239 -4.66 33.20 -0.64
C PHE A 239 -4.02 33.41 0.73
N ALA A 240 -4.83 33.56 1.78
CA ALA A 240 -4.35 33.66 3.15
C ALA A 240 -3.53 32.43 3.56
N ARG A 241 -3.96 31.23 3.15
CA ARG A 241 -3.23 29.96 3.35
C ARG A 241 -1.90 29.95 2.60
N GLN A 242 -1.85 30.40 1.35
CA GLN A 242 -0.58 30.50 0.61
C GLN A 242 0.39 31.46 1.30
N TRP A 243 -0.12 32.58 1.82
CA TRP A 243 0.70 33.53 2.55
C TRP A 243 1.26 32.91 3.84
N ARG A 244 0.39 32.29 4.65
CA ARG A 244 0.79 31.58 5.88
C ARG A 244 1.84 30.50 5.61
N ASN A 245 1.68 29.74 4.54
CA ASN A 245 2.63 28.70 4.16
C ASN A 245 3.97 29.25 3.68
N PHE A 246 3.99 30.38 2.98
CA PHE A 246 5.24 31.07 2.66
C PHE A 246 5.94 31.57 3.92
N TRP A 247 5.23 32.16 4.89
CA TRP A 247 5.84 32.49 6.17
C TRP A 247 6.42 31.27 6.89
N ARG A 248 5.73 30.13 6.80
CA ARG A 248 6.12 28.89 7.48
C ARG A 248 7.34 28.20 6.86
N PHE A 249 7.50 28.26 5.55
CA PHE A 249 8.47 27.45 4.81
C PHE A 249 9.39 28.28 3.89
N GLY A 250 9.18 29.59 3.79
CA GLY A 250 9.85 30.49 2.86
C GLY A 250 9.61 30.11 1.40
N LEU A 251 10.62 30.43 0.57
CA LEU A 251 10.63 30.12 -0.86
C LEU A 251 10.52 28.63 -1.19
N LYS A 252 10.81 27.72 -0.24
CA LYS A 252 10.64 26.27 -0.44
C LYS A 252 9.20 25.90 -0.79
N HIS A 253 8.21 26.63 -0.25
CA HIS A 253 6.80 26.34 -0.48
C HIS A 253 6.33 26.60 -1.91
N PRO A 254 6.43 27.84 -2.44
CA PRO A 254 6.02 28.11 -3.82
C PRO A 254 6.85 27.31 -4.82
N VAL A 255 8.16 27.11 -4.60
CA VAL A 255 9.01 26.27 -5.46
C VAL A 255 8.51 24.82 -5.51
N LYS A 256 8.24 24.22 -4.36
CA LYS A 256 7.76 22.83 -4.28
C LYS A 256 6.34 22.67 -4.84
N MET A 257 5.47 23.67 -4.67
CA MET A 257 4.16 23.69 -5.30
C MET A 257 4.25 23.82 -6.83
N ALA A 258 5.10 24.71 -7.33
CA ALA A 258 5.34 24.88 -8.76
C ALA A 258 5.88 23.59 -9.37
N TYR A 259 6.89 22.97 -8.74
CA TYR A 259 7.42 21.66 -9.14
C TYR A 259 6.31 20.61 -9.24
N ARG A 260 5.47 20.44 -8.20
CA ARG A 260 4.34 19.48 -8.24
C ARG A 260 3.28 19.82 -9.28
N SER A 261 3.06 21.11 -9.56
CA SER A 261 2.10 21.53 -10.59
C SER A 261 2.64 21.25 -12.00
N LEU A 262 3.93 21.48 -12.21
CA LEU A 262 4.66 21.13 -13.44
C LEU A 262 4.70 19.62 -13.61
N GLU A 263 5.07 18.85 -12.58
CA GLU A 263 5.06 17.39 -12.58
C GLU A 263 3.71 16.84 -13.07
N ARG A 264 2.59 17.41 -12.58
CA ARG A 264 1.22 17.06 -13.03
C ARG A 264 0.94 17.39 -14.50
N LYS A 265 1.36 18.55 -14.99
CA LYS A 265 1.18 18.95 -16.40
C LYS A 265 2.07 18.12 -17.32
N TRP A 266 3.28 17.82 -16.88
CA TRP A 266 4.18 16.92 -17.56
C TRP A 266 3.56 15.53 -17.68
N TYR A 267 2.93 14.98 -16.64
CA TYR A 267 2.21 13.69 -16.77
C TYR A 267 1.18 13.70 -17.90
N PHE A 268 0.46 14.81 -18.13
CA PHE A 268 -0.50 14.92 -19.24
C PHE A 268 0.17 14.93 -20.63
N VAL A 269 1.35 15.52 -20.76
CA VAL A 269 2.12 15.54 -22.02
C VAL A 269 2.81 14.19 -22.25
N TYR A 270 3.46 13.64 -21.22
CA TYR A 270 4.05 12.29 -21.23
C TYR A 270 2.99 11.23 -21.59
N TRP A 271 1.78 11.37 -21.04
CA TRP A 271 0.62 10.50 -21.28
C TRP A 271 0.23 10.37 -22.76
N ASN A 272 0.08 11.49 -23.45
CA ASN A 272 -0.40 11.50 -24.84
C ASN A 272 0.67 11.04 -25.85
N VAL A 273 1.95 11.11 -25.47
CA VAL A 273 3.08 10.85 -26.36
C VAL A 273 3.62 9.43 -26.15
N TYR A 274 3.85 8.99 -24.91
CA TYR A 274 4.54 7.72 -24.65
C TYR A 274 3.68 6.48 -24.85
N LEU A 275 2.39 6.49 -24.46
CA LEU A 275 1.50 5.37 -24.77
C LEU A 275 1.30 5.17 -26.27
N LYS A 276 1.40 6.25 -27.06
CA LYS A 276 1.28 6.18 -28.51
C LYS A 276 2.57 5.75 -29.22
N LEU A 277 3.73 5.88 -28.60
CA LEU A 277 5.03 5.72 -29.27
C LEU A 277 5.88 4.53 -28.79
N ALA A 278 5.81 4.11 -27.52
CA ALA A 278 6.90 3.29 -26.95
C ALA A 278 6.49 1.94 -26.34
N GLY A 279 5.21 1.60 -26.26
CA GLY A 279 4.76 0.27 -25.83
C GLY A 279 5.03 -0.12 -24.36
N SER A 280 5.94 0.53 -23.63
CA SER A 280 6.09 0.39 -22.18
C SER A 280 6.88 1.56 -21.54
N LEU A 281 6.51 1.95 -20.32
CA LEU A 281 7.20 2.98 -19.53
C LEU A 281 8.24 2.36 -18.58
N PRO A 282 9.32 3.08 -18.20
CA PRO A 282 10.16 2.70 -17.06
C PRO A 282 9.34 2.62 -15.77
N TYR A 283 9.72 1.73 -14.84
CA TYR A 283 8.97 1.37 -13.65
C TYR A 283 8.48 2.58 -12.85
N PHE A 284 9.37 3.53 -12.54
CA PHE A 284 9.01 4.74 -11.80
C PHE A 284 7.88 5.54 -12.44
N TRP A 285 7.95 5.76 -13.77
CA TRP A 285 6.96 6.55 -14.50
C TRP A 285 5.64 5.82 -14.66
N HIS A 286 5.72 4.52 -14.91
CA HIS A 286 4.55 3.66 -15.00
C HIS A 286 3.73 3.68 -13.71
N ARG A 287 4.39 3.50 -12.56
CA ARG A 287 3.71 3.57 -11.27
C ARG A 287 3.05 4.92 -11.01
N LYS A 288 3.71 6.02 -11.38
CA LYS A 288 3.13 7.36 -11.24
C LYS A 288 1.84 7.49 -12.06
N TYR A 289 1.81 6.86 -13.24
CA TYR A 289 0.62 6.80 -14.08
C TYR A 289 -0.51 5.99 -13.44
N VAL A 290 -0.27 4.79 -12.90
CA VAL A 290 -1.28 4.01 -12.15
C VAL A 290 -1.91 4.85 -11.03
N GLY A 291 -1.09 5.51 -10.22
CA GLY A 291 -1.56 6.39 -9.16
C GLY A 291 -2.33 7.61 -9.69
N TYR A 292 -2.07 8.07 -10.91
CA TYR A 292 -2.86 9.13 -11.55
C TYR A 292 -4.24 8.60 -11.95
N SER A 293 -4.32 7.43 -12.59
CA SER A 293 -5.57 6.79 -13.00
C SER A 293 -6.52 6.57 -11.83
N ILE A 294 -6.01 6.11 -10.69
CA ILE A 294 -6.79 6.01 -9.44
C ILE A 294 -7.35 7.37 -9.01
N ARG A 295 -6.54 8.44 -9.01
CA ARG A 295 -7.02 9.79 -8.64
C ARG A 295 -8.03 10.36 -9.63
N LYS A 296 -7.90 10.01 -10.91
CA LYS A 296 -8.87 10.39 -11.95
C LYS A 296 -10.19 9.70 -11.66
N ALA A 297 -10.18 8.38 -11.48
CA ALA A 297 -11.35 7.58 -11.12
C ALA A 297 -12.06 8.15 -9.88
N MET A 298 -11.32 8.42 -8.81
CA MET A 298 -11.85 9.00 -7.56
C MET A 298 -12.52 10.37 -7.74
N ARG A 299 -12.07 11.19 -8.69
CA ARG A 299 -12.63 12.53 -8.93
C ARG A 299 -13.91 12.49 -9.74
N THR A 300 -14.06 11.49 -10.60
CA THR A 300 -15.18 11.34 -11.52
C THR A 300 -16.22 10.36 -11.01
N TYR A 301 -15.95 9.65 -9.92
CA TYR A 301 -16.88 8.72 -9.32
C TYR A 301 -18.05 9.46 -8.66
N GLU A 302 -19.26 9.01 -8.99
CA GLU A 302 -20.50 9.53 -8.43
C GLU A 302 -21.00 8.59 -7.34
N PHE A 303 -20.96 9.07 -6.10
CA PHE A 303 -21.40 8.28 -4.96
C PHE A 303 -22.91 8.11 -4.97
N GLN A 304 -23.35 6.88 -4.75
CA GLN A 304 -24.75 6.54 -4.54
C GLN A 304 -24.88 5.83 -3.18
N PRO A 305 -26.05 5.89 -2.50
CA PRO A 305 -26.26 5.25 -1.19
C PRO A 305 -26.22 3.71 -1.22
N TYR A 306 -25.57 3.09 -0.24
CA TYR A 306 -25.47 1.65 -0.07
C TYR A 306 -26.37 1.18 1.07
N ALA A 307 -27.20 0.17 0.79
CA ALA A 307 -28.16 -0.39 1.73
C ALA A 307 -27.51 -1.14 2.92
N GLY A 308 -26.26 -1.60 2.75
CA GLY A 308 -25.55 -2.32 3.79
C GLY A 308 -24.86 -1.41 4.81
N LYS A 309 -24.31 -2.05 5.85
CA LYS A 309 -23.59 -1.38 6.94
C LYS A 309 -22.15 -1.12 6.55
N LEU A 310 -21.62 0.06 6.92
CA LEU A 310 -20.22 0.43 6.77
C LEU A 310 -19.52 0.53 8.13
N THR A 311 -18.23 0.16 8.18
CA THR A 311 -17.38 0.34 9.37
C THR A 311 -16.20 1.24 9.03
N LEU A 312 -16.17 2.44 9.60
CA LEU A 312 -15.15 3.46 9.36
C LEU A 312 -14.11 3.49 10.47
N PHE A 313 -12.84 3.30 10.09
CA PHE A 313 -11.68 3.37 10.97
C PHE A 313 -10.96 4.70 10.72
N ARG A 314 -11.01 5.63 11.68
CA ARG A 314 -10.55 7.01 11.51
C ARG A 314 -9.20 7.23 12.18
N ALA A 315 -8.22 7.70 11.43
CA ALA A 315 -6.99 8.22 12.01
C ALA A 315 -7.27 9.60 12.62
N THR A 316 -7.00 9.73 13.92
CA THR A 316 -7.37 10.94 14.68
C THR A 316 -6.32 12.05 14.58
N GLU A 317 -5.05 11.71 14.38
CA GLU A 317 -3.98 12.69 14.36
C GLU A 317 -3.91 13.50 13.07
N VAL A 318 -3.43 14.73 13.23
CA VAL A 318 -3.25 15.66 12.13
C VAL A 318 -2.17 15.13 11.17
N PRO A 319 -2.38 15.20 9.84
CA PRO A 319 -1.40 14.73 8.88
C PRO A 319 -0.10 15.54 8.94
N GLY A 320 1.00 14.87 8.61
CA GLY A 320 2.34 15.47 8.64
C GLY A 320 2.56 16.59 7.61
N LYS A 321 3.72 17.26 7.71
CA LYS A 321 4.10 18.44 6.89
C LYS A 321 4.00 18.22 5.36
N GLY A 322 4.03 16.97 4.89
CA GLY A 322 3.88 16.63 3.47
C GLY A 322 2.53 17.07 2.87
N TRP A 323 1.49 17.17 3.70
CA TRP A 323 0.14 17.55 3.29
C TRP A 323 -0.01 19.04 2.92
N TYR A 324 0.89 19.92 3.39
CA TYR A 324 0.89 21.34 2.94
C TYR A 324 1.13 21.49 1.43
N TYR A 325 1.78 20.51 0.80
CA TYR A 325 2.18 20.55 -0.60
C TYR A 325 1.20 19.81 -1.52
N TYR A 326 0.06 19.33 -1.02
CA TYR A 326 -0.96 18.70 -1.87
C TYR A 326 -1.62 19.76 -2.77
N PRO A 327 -2.09 19.37 -3.97
CA PRO A 327 -2.64 20.30 -4.93
C PRO A 327 -3.88 21.04 -4.43
N SER A 328 -4.18 22.17 -5.10
CA SER A 328 -5.35 23.00 -4.86
C SER A 328 -6.64 22.18 -4.79
N GLY A 329 -7.37 22.29 -3.68
CA GLY A 329 -8.61 21.56 -3.41
C GLY A 329 -8.51 20.43 -2.38
N MET A 330 -7.29 20.05 -1.97
CA MET A 330 -7.09 19.14 -0.82
C MET A 330 -6.89 19.93 0.48
N PRO A 331 -7.42 19.42 1.61
CA PRO A 331 -7.23 20.04 2.92
C PRO A 331 -5.75 20.06 3.30
N THR A 332 -5.34 21.14 3.96
CA THR A 332 -4.08 21.18 4.72
C THR A 332 -4.26 20.56 6.10
N PRO A 333 -3.14 20.29 6.80
CA PRO A 333 -3.21 19.99 8.23
C PRO A 333 -3.99 21.05 9.04
N ASP A 334 -3.93 22.34 8.64
CA ASP A 334 -4.74 23.43 9.24
C ASP A 334 -6.26 23.23 9.08
N ASP A 335 -6.71 22.49 8.06
CA ASP A 335 -8.13 22.24 7.77
C ASP A 335 -8.63 20.95 8.43
N TRP A 336 -7.75 20.18 9.07
CA TRP A 336 -8.04 18.82 9.55
C TRP A 336 -9.22 18.76 10.51
N HIS A 337 -9.40 19.80 11.32
CA HIS A 337 -10.49 19.90 12.29
C HIS A 337 -11.84 20.33 11.68
N THR A 338 -11.87 20.65 10.39
CA THR A 338 -13.09 21.04 9.66
C THR A 338 -13.75 19.88 8.92
N LYS A 339 -13.17 18.68 9.02
CA LYS A 339 -13.73 17.47 8.40
C LYS A 339 -15.05 17.11 9.06
N ASP A 340 -16.00 16.67 8.23
CA ASP A 340 -17.17 15.93 8.70
C ASP A 340 -16.71 14.79 9.62
N PRO A 341 -17.23 14.67 10.87
CA PRO A 341 -16.87 13.57 11.76
C PRO A 341 -17.09 12.19 11.14
N GLU A 342 -18.06 12.03 10.23
CA GLU A 342 -18.35 10.78 9.53
C GLU A 342 -17.61 10.65 8.18
N TYR A 343 -16.67 11.56 7.90
CA TYR A 343 -15.86 11.60 6.69
C TYR A 343 -16.69 11.64 5.39
N GLY A 344 -17.94 12.12 5.47
CA GLY A 344 -18.90 12.17 4.37
C GLY A 344 -19.68 10.88 4.12
N TRP A 345 -19.51 9.84 4.95
CA TRP A 345 -20.15 8.54 4.75
C TRP A 345 -21.57 8.42 5.31
N GLY A 346 -21.97 9.31 6.23
CA GLY A 346 -23.25 9.21 6.93
C GLY A 346 -24.46 9.05 6.01
N SER A 347 -24.57 9.89 4.98
CA SER A 347 -25.68 9.84 4.01
C SER A 347 -25.56 8.72 2.98
N LEU A 348 -24.44 8.00 2.94
CA LEU A 348 -24.17 6.92 2.00
C LEU A 348 -24.34 5.52 2.62
N ALA A 349 -24.40 5.42 3.95
CA ALA A 349 -24.48 4.16 4.70
C ALA A 349 -25.91 3.95 5.24
N GLU A 350 -26.85 3.55 4.39
CA GLU A 350 -28.26 3.39 4.78
C GLU A 350 -28.45 2.26 5.80
N GLY A 351 -27.62 1.21 5.74
CA GLY A 351 -27.58 0.14 6.73
C GLY A 351 -26.87 0.50 8.04
N GLY A 352 -26.44 1.75 8.19
CA GLY A 352 -25.76 2.30 9.35
C GLY A 352 -24.25 2.41 9.17
N LEU A 353 -23.66 3.39 9.88
CA LEU A 353 -22.23 3.65 9.93
C LEU A 353 -21.70 3.39 11.34
N GLU A 354 -20.85 2.38 11.50
CA GLU A 354 -20.08 2.14 12.72
C GLU A 354 -18.73 2.88 12.60
N THR A 355 -18.31 3.64 13.62
CA THR A 355 -17.06 4.41 13.58
C THR A 355 -16.12 4.04 14.72
N HIS A 356 -14.82 3.96 14.41
CA HIS A 356 -13.76 3.63 15.36
C HIS A 356 -12.61 4.63 15.22
N ASP A 357 -12.26 5.31 16.30
CA ASP A 357 -11.14 6.24 16.33
C ASP A 357 -9.84 5.53 16.69
N LEU A 358 -8.81 5.76 15.88
CA LEU A 358 -7.51 5.11 15.99
C LEU A 358 -6.38 6.14 16.12
N PRO A 359 -5.30 5.79 16.83
CA PRO A 359 -4.12 6.66 16.93
C PRO A 359 -3.37 6.72 15.59
N GLY A 360 -2.52 7.73 15.44
CA GLY A 360 -1.81 8.00 14.19
C GLY A 360 -2.62 8.82 13.18
N ASN A 361 -2.04 9.01 12.01
CA ASN A 361 -2.62 9.76 10.89
C ASN A 361 -2.71 8.87 9.63
N HIS A 362 -3.28 9.43 8.56
CA HIS A 362 -3.44 8.72 7.27
C HIS A 362 -2.19 7.99 6.77
N SER A 363 -0.98 8.51 7.03
CA SER A 363 0.27 7.91 6.56
C SER A 363 0.89 6.89 7.52
N THR A 364 0.39 6.81 8.76
CA THR A 364 0.98 6.00 9.84
C THR A 364 0.02 4.96 10.42
N ILE A 365 -1.27 5.00 10.08
CA ILE A 365 -2.28 4.08 10.61
C ILE A 365 -1.99 2.60 10.27
N LEU A 366 -1.37 2.34 9.12
CA LEU A 366 -0.90 1.02 8.69
C LEU A 366 0.58 0.78 9.05
N LYS A 367 1.11 1.46 10.06
CA LYS A 367 2.50 1.30 10.50
C LYS A 367 2.56 1.15 12.00
N GLU A 368 3.63 0.53 12.48
CA GLU A 368 3.95 0.52 13.91
C GLU A 368 4.05 1.94 14.50
N PRO A 369 3.56 2.15 15.74
CA PRO A 369 2.85 1.19 16.58
C PRO A 369 1.33 1.10 16.31
N HIS A 370 0.78 1.99 15.47
CA HIS A 370 -0.66 2.19 15.29
C HIS A 370 -1.38 1.00 14.65
N ILE A 371 -0.69 0.26 13.78
CA ILE A 371 -1.26 -0.90 13.09
C ILE A 371 -1.75 -1.99 14.06
N ARG A 372 -1.17 -2.08 15.27
CA ARG A 372 -1.62 -3.00 16.32
C ARG A 372 -3.02 -2.68 16.83
N VAL A 373 -3.31 -1.39 17.01
CA VAL A 373 -4.64 -0.94 17.47
C VAL A 373 -5.67 -1.10 16.35
N LEU A 374 -5.28 -0.77 15.11
CA LEU A 374 -6.10 -1.00 13.93
C LEU A 374 -6.46 -2.48 13.79
N SER A 375 -5.47 -3.39 13.84
CA SER A 375 -5.68 -4.81 13.62
C SER A 375 -6.56 -5.45 14.70
N GLN A 376 -6.35 -5.09 15.98
CA GLN A 376 -7.20 -5.54 17.08
C GLN A 376 -8.67 -5.08 16.90
N THR A 377 -8.87 -3.81 16.55
CA THR A 377 -10.21 -3.25 16.35
C THR A 377 -10.89 -3.88 15.13
N LEU A 378 -10.14 -4.05 14.03
CA LEU A 378 -10.61 -4.71 12.82
C LEU A 378 -11.00 -6.18 13.11
N ALA A 379 -10.16 -6.93 13.82
CA ALA A 379 -10.43 -8.31 14.20
C ALA A 379 -11.74 -8.43 14.99
N ALA A 380 -11.96 -7.55 15.98
CA ALA A 380 -13.20 -7.51 16.75
C ALA A 380 -14.44 -7.24 15.86
N CYS A 381 -14.32 -6.34 14.88
CA CYS A 381 -15.39 -6.06 13.93
C CYS A 381 -15.69 -7.25 13.00
N LEU A 382 -14.66 -7.96 12.54
CA LEU A 382 -14.80 -9.16 11.72
C LEU A 382 -15.47 -10.31 12.47
N GLU A 383 -15.11 -10.52 13.75
CA GLU A 383 -15.76 -11.51 14.62
C GLU A 383 -17.24 -11.17 14.83
N LYS A 384 -17.56 -9.89 15.09
CA LYS A 384 -18.94 -9.42 15.23
C LYS A 384 -19.76 -9.67 13.97
N ALA A 385 -19.23 -9.29 12.80
CA ALA A 385 -19.90 -9.52 11.52
C ALA A 385 -20.15 -11.01 11.25
N ARG A 386 -19.21 -11.89 11.58
CA ARG A 386 -19.39 -13.35 11.51
C ARG A 386 -20.51 -13.85 12.43
N ALA A 387 -20.56 -13.39 13.67
CA ALA A 387 -21.62 -13.77 14.59
C ALA A 387 -23.01 -13.35 14.09
N GLU A 388 -23.12 -12.17 13.47
CA GLU A 388 -24.36 -11.68 12.84
C GLU A 388 -24.79 -12.54 11.64
N VAL A 389 -23.84 -12.96 10.80
CA VAL A 389 -24.08 -13.89 9.68
C VAL A 389 -24.63 -15.22 10.19
N ASN A 390 -23.94 -15.86 11.13
CA ASN A 390 -24.33 -17.17 11.67
C ASN A 390 -25.72 -17.11 12.33
N ARG A 391 -26.02 -16.02 13.04
CA ARG A 391 -27.34 -15.83 13.66
C ARG A 391 -28.45 -15.67 12.62
N SER A 392 -28.19 -14.95 11.53
CA SER A 392 -29.14 -14.80 10.43
C SER A 392 -29.45 -16.15 9.78
N GLU A 393 -28.46 -17.01 9.60
CA GLU A 393 -28.63 -18.33 8.97
C GLU A 393 -29.40 -19.29 9.88
N LEU A 394 -29.10 -19.30 11.18
CA LEU A 394 -29.86 -20.07 12.17
C LEU A 394 -31.34 -19.65 12.22
N ASN A 395 -31.62 -18.35 12.13
CA ASN A 395 -32.99 -17.84 12.12
C ASN A 395 -33.77 -18.14 10.83
N GLN A 396 -33.09 -18.45 9.72
CA GLN A 396 -33.76 -18.85 8.46
C GLN A 396 -34.10 -20.34 8.44
N LEU A 397 -33.43 -21.15 9.26
CA LEU A 397 -33.65 -22.59 9.37
C LEU A 397 -34.69 -22.96 10.44
N ALA A 398 -34.99 -22.05 11.36
CA ALA A 398 -36.02 -22.18 12.39
C ALA A 398 -37.36 -21.62 11.91
#